data_AF-A0A3F3HIC6-F1
#
_entry.id   AF-A0A3F3HIC6-F1
#
_cell.length_a   1.000
_cell.length_b   1.000
_cell.length_c   1.000
_cell.angle_alpha   90.00
_cell.angle_beta   90.00
_cell.angle_gamma   90.00
#
_symmetry.space_group_name_H-M   'P 1'
#
loop_
_entity.id
_entity.type
_entity.pdbx_description
1 polymer ?
#
loop_
_entity_poly.entity_id
_entity_poly.type
_entity_poly.pdbx_seq_one_letter_code
_entity_poly.pdbx_strand_id
1 'polypeptide(L)' 'MLDFAKQWYPVGIVSIDDLKQWVKVGYLDKQGFQEVTGIDYVE' A
#
# COMPACT_ATOMS: atom_id res chain seq x y z
N MET A 1 -8.44 0.29 5.31
CA MET A 1 -7.03 0.69 5.06
C MET A 1 -6.75 0.93 3.59
N LEU A 2 -7.32 0.13 2.68
CA LEU A 2 -7.22 0.35 1.23
C LEU A 2 -7.65 1.77 0.79
N ASP A 3 -8.78 2.29 1.27
CA ASP A 3 -9.22 3.66 0.96
C ASP A 3 -8.22 4.73 1.42
N PHE A 4 -7.64 4.57 2.61
CA PHE A 4 -6.59 5.49 3.11
C PHE A 4 -5.33 5.41 2.25
N ALA A 5 -4.89 4.21 1.88
CA ALA A 5 -3.75 4.01 1.01
C ALA A 5 -3.94 4.72 -0.35
N LYS A 6 -5.12 4.58 -0.96
CA LYS A 6 -5.48 5.26 -2.22
C LYS A 6 -5.50 6.78 -2.12
N GLN A 7 -5.84 7.34 -0.96
CA GLN A 7 -5.85 8.78 -0.76
C GLN A 7 -4.47 9.34 -0.41
N TRP A 8 -3.70 8.62 0.40
CA TRP A 8 -2.45 9.10 0.98
C TRP A 8 -1.23 8.87 0.11
N TYR A 9 -1.19 7.75 -0.63
CA TYR A 9 -0.06 7.42 -1.50
C TYR A 9 0.13 8.41 -2.65
N PRO A 10 -0.92 8.83 -3.40
CA PRO A 10 -0.75 9.77 -4.52
C PRO A 10 -0.32 11.17 -4.08
N VAL A 11 -0.59 11.54 -2.83
CA VAL A 11 -0.23 12.85 -2.25
C VAL A 11 1.05 12.78 -1.41
N GLY A 12 1.72 11.62 -1.37
CA GLY A 12 3.01 11.43 -0.70
C GLY A 12 2.96 11.39 0.83
N ILE A 13 1.78 11.18 1.44
CA ILE A 13 1.65 11.02 2.90
C ILE A 13 2.23 9.67 3.36
N VAL A 14 2.10 8.63 2.53
CA VAL A 14 2.70 7.31 2.76
C VAL A 14 3.59 6.93 1.59
N SER A 15 4.73 6.32 1.88
CA SER A 15 5.65 5.81 0.89
C SER A 15 5.30 4.38 0.46
N ILE A 16 6.01 3.87 -0.55
CA ILE A 16 5.86 2.47 -0.96
C ILE A 16 6.30 1.51 0.15
N ASP A 17 7.29 1.89 0.96
CA ASP A 17 7.79 1.07 2.07
C ASP A 17 6.78 1.01 3.23
N ASP A 18 6.08 2.11 3.50
CA ASP A 18 4.97 2.12 4.47
C ASP A 18 3.86 1.15 4.04
N LEU A 19 3.48 1.19 2.75
CA LEU A 19 2.50 0.26 2.20
C LEU A 19 2.98 -1.20 2.27
N LYS A 20 4.27 -1.47 2.05
CA LYS A 20 4.84 -2.81 2.25
C LYS A 20 4.76 -3.26 3.71
N GLN A 21 5.03 -2.37 4.66
CA GLN A 21 4.85 -2.68 6.09
C GLN A 21 3.38 -2.96 6.43
N TRP A 22 2.45 -2.20 5.86
CA TRP A 22 1.02 -2.45 6.04
C TRP A 22 0.61 -3.83 5.55
N VAL A 23 1.21 -4.30 4.45
CA VAL A 23 1.04 -5.69 3.99
C VAL A 23 1.62 -6.69 5.00
N LYS A 24 2.84 -6.45 5.50
CA LYS A 24 3.50 -7.35 6.47
C LYS A 24 2.73 -7.49 7.78
N VAL A 25 2.12 -6.43 8.27
CA VAL A 25 1.35 -6.45 9.54
C VAL A 25 -0.13 -6.78 9.33
N GLY A 26 -0.58 -7.02 8.09
CA GLY A 26 -1.95 -7.43 7.76
C GLY A 26 -2.98 -6.30 7.71
N TYR A 27 -2.56 -5.03 7.68
CA TYR A 27 -3.45 -3.89 7.46
C TYR A 27 -3.87 -3.72 6.01
N LEU A 28 -3.04 -4.18 5.08
CA LEU A 28 -3.30 -4.18 3.64
C LEU A 28 -3.01 -5.59 3.11
N ASP A 29 -3.70 -6.02 2.07
CA ASP A 29 -3.40 -7.27 1.38
C ASP A 29 -2.53 -7.03 0.14
N LYS A 30 -1.93 -8.10 -0.41
CA LYS A 30 -1.05 -7.99 -1.59
C LYS A 30 -1.79 -7.42 -2.81
N GLN A 31 -3.07 -7.75 -2.96
CA GLN A 31 -3.92 -7.20 -4.02
C GLN A 31 -4.18 -5.71 -3.82
N GLY A 32 -4.51 -5.28 -2.59
CA GLY A 32 -4.68 -3.87 -2.26
C GLY A 32 -3.40 -3.04 -2.46
N PHE A 33 -2.22 -3.61 -2.17
CA PHE A 33 -0.94 -2.98 -2.48
C PHE A 33 -0.78 -2.73 -3.99
N GLN A 34 -1.04 -3.75 -4.81
CA GLN A 34 -0.98 -3.62 -6.27
C GLN A 34 -2.00 -2.62 -6.79
N GLU A 35 -3.21 -2.58 -6.21
CA GLU A 35 -4.25 -1.63 -6.61
C GLU A 35 -3.88 -0.18 -6.31
N VAL A 36 -3.16 0.08 -5.21
CA VAL A 36 -2.73 1.43 -4.82
C VAL A 36 -1.49 1.87 -5.60
N THR A 37 -0.52 0.98 -5.77
CA THR A 37 0.81 1.33 -6.28
C THR A 37 0.99 1.03 -7.77
N GLY A 38 0.15 0.18 -8.35
CA GLY A 38 0.33 -0.38 -9.69
C GLY A 38 1.50 -1.36 -9.82
N ILE A 39 2.12 -1.75 -8.71
CA ILE A 39 3.33 -2.57 -8.66
C ILE A 39 3.00 -3.90 -7.98
N ASP A 40 3.51 -5.01 -8.53
CA ASP A 40 3.42 -6.30 -7.88
C ASP A 40 4.17 -6.30 -6.54
N TYR A 41 3.53 -6.81 -5.50
CA TYR A 41 4.17 -6.95 -4.19
C TYR A 41 5.25 -8.04 -4.26
N VAL A 42 6.51 -7.62 -4.22
CA VAL A 42 7.69 -8.50 -4.07
C VAL A 42 8.27 -8.28 -2.68
N GLU A 43 8.44 -9.40 -1.96
CA GLU A 43 8.81 -9.43 -0.54
C GLU A 43 10.29 -9.10 -0.29
#